data_AF-A0A5M9KTT4-F1
#
_entry.id   AF-A0A5M9KTT4-F1
#
_cell.length_a   1.000
_cell.length_b   1.000
_cell.length_c   1.000
_cell.angle_alpha   90.00
_cell.angle_beta   90.00
_cell.angle_gamma   90.00
#
_symmetry.space_group_name_H-M   'P 1'
#
loop_
_entity.id
_entity.type
_entity.pdbx_description
1 polymer ?
#
loop_
_entity_poly.entity_id
_entity_poly.type
_entity_poly.pdbx_seq_one_letter_code
_entity_poly.pdbx_strand_id
1 'polypeptide(L)'
;MKSNHGTRDTGSRPEREEFMSTENNARYVDFPYHEETARLVGDDKGSTSSLSSYASDEEDLFRGGKPRRESRDLHITTDTEAGTGFPHVDDTEQTKAADQPVSWSSLPRKDQLFVLMLARLSEPLTQTSLGSYLYYQLQSFDPSLPESTISYQAGIIGAAFPATQFVTAMMWGRFSDSEYGGRKRSIYLGLLGTMLSIIGFGFSHSFAMAVTFRCLGGILNGNVGVMRTMISEIIKEKKFQSRAFLILPMIFNIGVIVGPVLGGVLADPIASYPSLFGPNSTFGGKDGVYWMKTYPYALPNLISAIFLFLSSFAVLFFLEETSDLCKHKPDPCLRFGHWLIRTLLCYPASRASGYTAVPNSDVELHRPDSAVYLENPKKPVFRQKLPFRRIWTANLSTTLLAHGVLAMHVGTFNGLWNLHLSTPRYDLEHPHPTGFIPHGIFFTGGLGMPPSRIGLALAIIGVIGIPLQLLVYPRLSHRLGTTSCYRIFLALFPVMYTITPFLSLVPSTTPPPEGVSGPWVWMAITGSASVSAGDSAWDWAVGF
;
A
#
# COMPACT_ATOMS: atom_id res chain seq x y z
N MET A 1 -24.69 -30.63 70.49
CA MET A 1 -25.80 -31.46 71.00
C MET A 1 -26.88 -30.52 71.52
N LYS A 2 -28.09 -30.59 70.93
CA LYS A 2 -29.30 -29.74 71.12
C LYS A 2 -29.21 -28.26 70.70
N SER A 3 -30.23 -27.62 70.13
CA SER A 3 -31.37 -27.97 69.25
C SER A 3 -32.14 -26.66 68.98
N ASN A 4 -32.85 -26.61 67.85
CA ASN A 4 -34.22 -26.06 67.63
C ASN A 4 -34.29 -25.39 66.25
N HIS A 5 -34.86 -26.09 65.26
CA HIS A 5 -36.30 -26.08 64.88
C HIS A 5 -36.70 -24.71 64.31
N GLY A 6 -37.04 -24.51 63.03
CA GLY A 6 -37.43 -25.42 61.95
C GLY A 6 -38.94 -25.45 61.79
N THR A 7 -39.48 -24.90 60.67
CA THR A 7 -40.74 -25.19 59.94
C THR A 7 -41.26 -23.92 59.25
N ARG A 8 -41.93 -23.90 58.09
CA ARG A 8 -42.09 -24.73 56.88
C ARG A 8 -43.09 -23.96 55.98
N ASP A 9 -42.95 -24.07 54.65
CA ASP A 9 -43.99 -24.12 53.58
C ASP A 9 -45.07 -22.99 53.51
N THR A 10 -45.57 -22.45 52.39
CA THR A 10 -45.85 -22.85 51.00
C THR A 10 -45.89 -21.54 50.15
N GLY A 11 -45.66 -21.50 48.83
CA GLY A 11 -46.61 -21.88 47.79
C GLY A 11 -47.00 -20.70 46.86
N SER A 12 -46.47 -20.72 45.64
CA SER A 12 -47.05 -20.28 44.34
C SER A 12 -47.91 -18.98 44.19
N ARG A 13 -47.38 -18.10 43.33
CA ARG A 13 -47.93 -16.96 42.52
C ARG A 13 -49.40 -17.08 42.07
N PRO A 14 -50.10 -15.93 41.80
CA PRO A 14 -50.08 -15.36 40.43
C PRO A 14 -50.24 -13.83 40.27
N GLU A 15 -49.99 -13.39 39.02
CA GLU A 15 -50.59 -12.27 38.25
C GLU A 15 -50.18 -10.78 38.39
N ARG A 16 -50.45 -10.10 37.27
CA ARG A 16 -49.89 -8.85 36.70
C ARG A 16 -50.53 -7.59 37.27
N GLU A 17 -49.83 -6.45 37.17
CA GLU A 17 -50.38 -5.18 36.63
C GLU A 17 -49.29 -4.12 36.40
N GLU A 18 -49.54 -3.26 35.41
CA GLU A 18 -48.73 -2.15 34.89
C GLU A 18 -48.54 -1.01 35.91
N PHE A 19 -47.49 -0.19 35.75
CA PHE A 19 -47.62 1.27 35.93
C PHE A 19 -46.47 2.05 35.24
N MET A 20 -46.86 3.13 34.59
CA MET A 20 -46.06 4.14 33.90
C MET A 20 -45.37 5.13 34.87
N SER A 21 -44.24 5.67 34.38
CA SER A 21 -43.67 7.02 34.57
C SER A 21 -43.29 7.52 35.97
N THR A 22 -42.02 7.92 36.13
CA THR A 22 -41.63 9.25 36.64
C THR A 22 -40.14 9.53 36.38
N GLU A 23 -39.85 10.82 36.32
CA GLU A 23 -38.75 11.51 35.63
C GLU A 23 -37.37 11.50 36.30
N ASN A 24 -36.40 11.98 35.50
CA ASN A 24 -35.25 12.82 35.85
C ASN A 24 -34.07 12.17 36.59
N ASN A 25 -32.91 12.15 35.91
CA ASN A 25 -31.83 13.14 36.08
C ASN A 25 -30.48 12.55 35.63
N ALA A 26 -29.98 12.87 34.44
CA ALA A 26 -28.57 12.68 34.10
C ALA A 26 -28.11 13.75 33.11
N ARG A 27 -27.22 14.61 33.62
CA ARG A 27 -26.65 15.81 32.99
C ARG A 27 -25.91 15.47 31.69
N TYR A 28 -26.30 16.16 30.62
CA TYR A 28 -25.43 16.43 29.47
C TYR A 28 -24.36 17.45 29.87
N VAL A 29 -23.09 17.14 29.61
CA VAL A 29 -21.97 18.07 29.69
C VAL A 29 -21.45 18.25 28.27
N ASP A 30 -21.81 19.37 27.66
CA ASP A 30 -21.32 19.82 26.37
C ASP A 30 -19.87 20.31 26.48
N PHE A 31 -18.99 19.80 25.62
CA PHE A 31 -17.65 20.33 25.40
C PHE A 31 -17.66 21.24 24.15
N PRO A 32 -17.31 22.53 24.25
CA PRO A 32 -17.21 23.38 23.07
C PRO A 32 -15.90 23.15 22.31
N TYR A 33 -16.03 22.97 21.00
CA TYR A 33 -14.95 23.05 20.02
C TYR A 33 -14.35 24.47 20.03
N HIS A 34 -13.07 24.60 20.36
CA HIS A 34 -12.31 25.83 20.17
C HIS A 34 -11.50 25.73 18.86
N GLU A 35 -11.93 26.48 17.85
CA GLU A 35 -11.09 26.86 16.71
C GLU A 35 -10.12 27.95 17.15
N GLU A 36 -8.83 27.63 17.21
CA GLU A 36 -7.77 28.58 17.53
C GLU A 36 -7.25 29.21 16.23
N THR A 37 -7.86 30.31 15.82
CA THR A 37 -7.37 31.19 14.74
C THR A 37 -6.35 32.16 15.32
N ALA A 38 -5.11 32.08 14.83
CA ALA A 38 -4.02 32.96 15.22
C ALA A 38 -4.29 34.42 14.80
N ARG A 39 -4.56 35.28 15.78
CA ARG A 39 -4.57 36.74 15.62
C ARG A 39 -3.16 37.28 15.76
N LEU A 40 -2.69 37.98 14.73
CA LEU A 40 -1.52 38.87 14.80
C LEU A 40 -1.97 40.23 15.34
N VAL A 41 -1.31 40.64 16.42
CA VAL A 41 -1.44 41.96 17.07
C VAL A 41 -0.59 42.96 16.30
N GLY A 42 -1.16 44.13 16.02
CA GLY A 42 -0.45 45.31 15.52
C GLY A 42 -1.23 46.57 15.89
N ASP A 43 -0.83 47.21 16.99
CA ASP A 43 -1.15 48.60 17.32
C ASP A 43 -0.47 49.54 16.32
N ASP A 44 -1.16 50.56 15.81
CA ASP A 44 -1.20 51.90 16.41
C ASP A 44 -1.55 53.01 15.37
N LYS A 45 -2.33 54.00 15.85
CA LYS A 45 -2.47 55.41 15.38
C LYS A 45 -3.21 55.75 14.07
N GLY A 46 -4.46 56.17 14.25
CA GLY A 46 -4.83 57.60 14.28
C GLY A 46 -5.20 58.30 12.96
N SER A 47 -6.48 58.68 12.81
CA SER A 47 -6.92 60.08 12.72
C SER A 47 -8.40 60.17 12.29
N THR A 48 -9.15 60.89 13.10
CA THR A 48 -10.52 61.38 12.91
C THR A 48 -10.68 62.29 11.69
N SER A 49 -11.78 62.17 10.92
CA SER A 49 -12.68 63.29 10.65
C SER A 49 -13.95 62.89 9.90
N SER A 50 -15.02 63.54 10.32
CA SER A 50 -16.44 63.47 10.02
C SER A 50 -16.91 64.23 8.77
N LEU A 51 -18.22 64.10 8.50
CA LEU A 51 -19.13 64.87 7.61
C LEU A 51 -19.06 64.56 6.11
N SER A 52 -20.12 64.75 5.32
CA SER A 52 -21.59 64.68 5.46
C SER A 52 -22.11 64.91 4.04
N SER A 53 -23.23 64.29 3.69
CA SER A 53 -24.01 64.53 2.48
C SER A 53 -24.32 66.01 2.24
N TYR A 54 -24.31 66.47 0.99
CA TYR A 54 -25.33 67.36 0.43
C TYR A 54 -25.33 67.27 -1.10
N ALA A 55 -26.52 67.13 -1.67
CA ALA A 55 -26.82 67.18 -3.09
C ALA A 55 -27.16 68.62 -3.52
N SER A 56 -26.94 68.94 -4.79
CA SER A 56 -27.52 70.12 -5.45
C SER A 56 -27.54 69.93 -6.97
N ASP A 57 -28.75 70.02 -7.52
CA ASP A 57 -29.09 70.19 -8.93
C ASP A 57 -28.88 71.66 -9.39
N GLU A 58 -28.73 71.87 -10.71
CA GLU A 58 -29.17 73.03 -11.57
C GLU A 58 -28.36 72.99 -12.89
N GLU A 59 -28.96 72.74 -14.05
CA GLU A 59 -29.71 73.62 -14.98
C GLU A 59 -28.86 74.46 -15.98
N ASP A 60 -29.17 74.22 -17.26
CA ASP A 60 -29.43 75.20 -18.34
C ASP A 60 -28.37 75.74 -19.36
N LEU A 61 -28.93 75.90 -20.59
CA LEU A 61 -28.67 76.90 -21.66
C LEU A 61 -27.79 76.60 -22.92
N PHE A 62 -28.53 76.25 -24.00
CA PHE A 62 -28.65 76.91 -25.34
C PHE A 62 -27.47 77.11 -26.35
N ARG A 63 -27.72 76.54 -27.56
CA ARG A 63 -27.60 77.07 -28.97
C ARG A 63 -26.23 77.23 -29.70
N GLY A 64 -26.14 76.58 -30.88
CA GLY A 64 -25.28 76.97 -32.02
C GLY A 64 -25.27 75.92 -33.17
N GLY A 65 -25.50 76.31 -34.43
CA GLY A 65 -25.95 75.41 -35.52
C GLY A 65 -24.95 74.93 -36.59
N LYS A 66 -25.35 73.80 -37.24
CA LYS A 66 -25.20 73.29 -38.65
C LYS A 66 -23.83 73.36 -39.41
N PRO A 67 -23.56 72.51 -40.44
CA PRO A 67 -24.12 71.20 -40.82
C PRO A 67 -23.10 70.10 -41.25
N ARG A 68 -23.56 68.84 -41.19
CA ARG A 68 -23.42 67.74 -42.18
C ARG A 68 -22.02 67.29 -42.66
N ARG A 69 -21.59 66.13 -42.18
CA ARG A 69 -20.91 65.11 -43.01
C ARG A 69 -21.30 63.71 -42.53
N GLU A 70 -21.97 62.97 -43.41
CA GLU A 70 -22.43 61.60 -43.19
C GLU A 70 -21.22 60.68 -42.96
N SER A 71 -21.22 59.96 -41.85
CA SER A 71 -20.47 58.71 -41.67
C SER A 71 -21.44 57.72 -41.05
N ARG A 72 -21.60 56.58 -41.72
CA ARG A 72 -22.53 55.52 -41.34
C ARG A 72 -22.03 54.86 -40.06
N ASP A 73 -22.56 55.30 -38.92
CA ASP A 73 -22.37 54.60 -37.65
C ASP A 73 -23.25 53.34 -37.64
N LEU A 74 -22.58 52.21 -37.43
CA LEU A 74 -23.19 50.91 -37.21
C LEU A 74 -23.92 50.97 -35.86
N HIS A 75 -25.24 51.07 -35.87
CA HIS A 75 -26.06 50.98 -34.67
C HIS A 75 -25.93 49.56 -34.08
N ILE A 76 -25.10 49.42 -33.04
CA ILE A 76 -25.22 48.28 -32.11
C ILE A 76 -26.20 48.75 -31.03
N THR A 77 -27.44 48.27 -31.11
CA THR A 77 -28.40 48.32 -30.02
C THR A 77 -27.78 47.61 -28.82
N THR A 78 -27.34 48.40 -27.84
CA THR A 78 -27.04 47.91 -26.51
C THR A 78 -28.32 48.08 -25.70
N ASP A 79 -29.07 46.99 -25.57
CA ASP A 79 -30.07 46.88 -24.50
C ASP A 79 -29.30 46.82 -23.18
N THR A 80 -28.92 47.97 -22.64
CA THR A 80 -28.41 48.09 -21.29
C THR A 80 -29.60 48.01 -20.33
N GLU A 81 -29.99 46.80 -19.94
CA GLU A 81 -30.52 46.61 -18.60
C GLU A 81 -29.39 46.87 -17.60
N ALA A 82 -29.61 47.82 -16.69
CA ALA A 82 -28.73 48.11 -15.58
C ALA A 82 -28.76 46.92 -14.61
N GLY A 83 -27.87 45.95 -14.82
CA GLY A 83 -27.80 44.73 -14.05
C GLY A 83 -26.46 44.00 -14.20
N THR A 84 -25.33 44.71 -14.10
CA THR A 84 -24.00 44.08 -14.08
C THR A 84 -23.52 43.91 -12.64
N GLY A 85 -24.11 42.94 -11.94
CA GLY A 85 -23.35 42.22 -10.92
C GLY A 85 -22.17 41.51 -11.59
N PHE A 86 -21.03 41.43 -10.92
CA PHE A 86 -19.92 40.55 -11.32
C PHE A 86 -20.49 39.17 -11.72
N PRO A 87 -19.90 38.44 -12.70
CA PRO A 87 -20.34 37.09 -13.00
C PRO A 87 -20.33 36.32 -11.68
N HIS A 88 -21.52 36.00 -11.17
CA HIS A 88 -21.67 35.14 -10.01
C HIS A 88 -21.13 33.80 -10.49
N VAL A 89 -19.88 33.50 -10.12
CA VAL A 89 -19.38 32.12 -10.17
C VAL A 89 -20.38 31.38 -9.31
N ASP A 90 -21.19 30.53 -9.94
CA ASP A 90 -22.19 29.77 -9.22
C ASP A 90 -21.41 28.78 -8.33
N ASP A 91 -21.11 29.21 -7.11
CA ASP A 91 -20.41 28.41 -6.11
C ASP A 91 -21.16 27.09 -5.89
N THR A 92 -22.46 27.06 -6.17
CA THR A 92 -23.31 25.87 -6.18
C THR A 92 -22.96 24.86 -7.28
N GLU A 93 -22.56 25.30 -8.48
CA GLU A 93 -22.06 24.42 -9.54
C GLU A 93 -20.63 23.93 -9.27
N GLN A 94 -19.76 24.78 -8.72
CA GLN A 94 -18.42 24.36 -8.28
C GLN A 94 -18.47 23.38 -7.10
N THR A 95 -19.40 23.58 -6.16
CA THR A 95 -19.63 22.65 -5.04
C THR A 95 -20.22 21.33 -5.55
N LYS A 96 -21.16 21.35 -6.51
CA LYS A 96 -21.67 20.13 -7.17
C LYS A 96 -20.62 19.42 -8.02
N ALA A 97 -19.68 20.14 -8.64
CA ALA A 97 -18.56 19.56 -9.38
C ALA A 97 -17.50 18.96 -8.43
N ALA A 98 -17.37 19.49 -7.21
CA ALA A 98 -16.51 18.93 -6.17
C ALA A 98 -17.06 17.61 -5.58
N ASP A 99 -18.39 17.45 -5.56
CA ASP A 99 -19.10 16.28 -5.01
C ASP A 99 -19.36 15.15 -6.01
N GLN A 100 -18.95 15.27 -7.27
CA GLN A 100 -19.08 14.15 -8.20
C GLN A 100 -18.23 12.98 -7.72
N PRO A 101 -18.78 11.74 -7.71
CA PRO A 101 -17.99 10.57 -7.38
C PRO A 101 -16.85 10.53 -8.38
N VAL A 102 -15.64 10.70 -7.86
CA VAL A 102 -14.40 10.67 -8.64
C VAL A 102 -14.44 9.42 -9.55
N SER A 103 -13.76 9.40 -10.69
CA SER A 103 -13.64 8.18 -11.51
C SER A 103 -12.19 7.70 -11.49
N TRP A 104 -11.96 6.39 -11.61
CA TRP A 104 -10.60 5.86 -11.81
C TRP A 104 -9.98 6.41 -13.12
N SER A 105 -10.82 6.74 -14.10
CA SER A 105 -10.40 7.35 -15.35
C SER A 105 -9.99 8.82 -15.21
N SER A 106 -10.34 9.52 -14.13
CA SER A 106 -9.98 10.93 -13.92
C SER A 106 -8.74 11.13 -13.04
N LEU A 107 -8.08 10.05 -12.61
CA LEU A 107 -6.82 10.14 -11.85
C LEU A 107 -5.74 10.91 -12.64
N PRO A 108 -5.13 11.96 -12.06
CA PRO A 108 -4.05 12.68 -12.70
C PRO A 108 -2.75 11.86 -12.71
N ARG A 109 -1.88 12.13 -13.69
CA ARG A 109 -0.52 11.54 -13.82
C ARG A 109 -0.45 10.01 -13.69
N LYS A 110 -1.33 9.33 -14.43
CA LYS A 110 -1.43 7.85 -14.43
C LYS A 110 -0.17 7.16 -14.90
N ASP A 111 0.61 7.80 -15.76
CA ASP A 111 1.92 7.34 -16.23
C ASP A 111 2.89 7.17 -15.06
N GLN A 112 3.01 8.18 -14.19
CA GLN A 112 3.88 8.16 -13.02
C GLN A 112 3.39 7.14 -11.99
N LEU A 113 2.07 7.10 -11.76
CA LEU A 113 1.48 6.08 -10.90
C LEU A 113 1.79 4.68 -11.43
N PHE A 114 1.59 4.41 -12.73
CA PHE A 114 1.83 3.10 -13.32
C PHE A 114 3.28 2.62 -13.14
N VAL A 115 4.27 3.49 -13.40
CA VAL A 115 5.69 3.15 -13.18
C VAL A 115 5.97 2.85 -11.71
N LEU A 116 5.43 3.68 -10.80
CA LEU A 116 5.58 3.47 -9.36
C LEU A 116 4.92 2.17 -8.89
N MET A 117 3.78 1.83 -9.49
CA MET A 117 3.03 0.61 -9.22
C MET A 117 3.74 -0.65 -9.72
N LEU A 118 4.35 -0.59 -10.91
CA LEU A 118 5.18 -1.67 -11.43
C LEU A 118 6.39 -1.93 -10.52
N ALA A 119 7.02 -0.86 -10.04
CA ALA A 119 8.06 -0.95 -9.03
C ALA A 119 7.55 -1.54 -7.72
N ARG A 120 6.37 -1.11 -7.24
CA ARG A 120 5.75 -1.62 -6.01
C ARG A 120 5.45 -3.11 -6.09
N LEU A 121 5.03 -3.63 -7.25
CA LEU A 121 4.67 -5.03 -7.45
C LEU A 121 5.84 -6.00 -7.23
N SER A 122 7.08 -5.53 -7.45
CA SER A 122 8.28 -6.39 -7.39
C SER A 122 8.55 -6.99 -6.00
N GLU A 123 8.29 -6.22 -4.95
CA GLU A 123 8.54 -6.64 -3.57
C GLU A 123 7.56 -7.71 -3.08
N PRO A 124 6.22 -7.53 -3.13
CA PRO A 124 5.30 -8.60 -2.75
C PRO A 124 5.48 -9.84 -3.63
N LEU A 125 5.73 -9.68 -4.94
CA LEU A 125 5.99 -10.81 -5.84
C LEU A 125 7.17 -11.66 -5.37
N THR A 126 8.30 -11.04 -5.04
CA THR A 126 9.50 -11.76 -4.57
C THR A 126 9.32 -12.37 -3.19
N GLN A 127 8.72 -11.64 -2.25
CA GLN A 127 8.52 -12.08 -0.88
C GLN A 127 7.57 -13.29 -0.80
N THR A 128 6.46 -13.24 -1.52
CA THR A 128 5.44 -14.32 -1.47
C THR A 128 5.88 -15.53 -2.27
N SER A 129 6.67 -15.34 -3.35
CA SER A 129 7.28 -16.43 -4.12
C SER A 129 8.13 -17.36 -3.25
N LEU A 130 8.88 -16.82 -2.30
CA LEU A 130 9.70 -17.62 -1.39
C LEU A 130 8.89 -18.62 -0.57
N GLY A 131 7.64 -18.28 -0.24
CA GLY A 131 6.77 -19.13 0.57
C GLY A 131 6.47 -20.50 -0.04
N SER A 132 6.57 -20.65 -1.37
CA SER A 132 6.25 -21.92 -2.03
C SER A 132 7.41 -22.91 -2.11
N TYR A 133 8.66 -22.47 -1.94
CA TYR A 133 9.82 -23.36 -2.11
C TYR A 133 10.90 -23.24 -1.02
N LEU A 134 10.83 -22.26 -0.11
CA LEU A 134 11.86 -22.01 0.89
C LEU A 134 12.22 -23.25 1.73
N TYR A 135 11.22 -24.01 2.18
CA TYR A 135 11.45 -25.23 2.95
C TYR A 135 12.30 -26.24 2.16
N TYR A 136 11.93 -26.50 0.91
CA TYR A 136 12.63 -27.43 0.04
C TYR A 136 14.03 -26.93 -0.36
N GLN A 137 14.20 -25.61 -0.52
CA GLN A 137 15.52 -25.03 -0.72
C GLN A 137 16.45 -25.30 0.46
N LEU A 138 15.96 -25.16 1.70
CA LEU A 138 16.77 -25.45 2.88
C LEU A 138 17.05 -26.94 3.04
N GLN A 139 16.07 -27.79 2.72
CA GLN A 139 16.27 -29.24 2.65
C GLN A 139 17.34 -29.62 1.62
N SER A 140 17.47 -28.88 0.52
CA SER A 140 18.51 -29.12 -0.50
C SER A 140 19.92 -28.73 -0.06
N PHE A 141 20.07 -27.83 0.92
CA PHE A 141 21.40 -27.46 1.45
C PHE A 141 21.99 -28.56 2.32
N ASP A 142 21.15 -29.18 3.15
CA ASP A 142 21.57 -30.29 4.01
C ASP A 142 20.39 -31.26 4.24
N PRO A 143 20.30 -32.34 3.43
CA PRO A 143 19.25 -33.33 3.56
C PRO A 143 19.32 -34.15 4.85
N SER A 144 20.45 -34.09 5.59
CA SER A 144 20.63 -34.87 6.81
C SER A 144 20.01 -34.22 8.05
N LEU A 145 19.61 -32.94 7.95
CA LEU A 145 19.05 -32.20 9.07
C LEU A 145 17.61 -32.64 9.41
N PRO A 146 17.25 -32.67 10.71
CA PRO A 146 15.87 -32.90 11.11
C PRO A 146 14.93 -31.83 10.55
N GLU A 147 13.71 -32.24 10.19
CA GLU A 147 12.68 -31.36 9.63
C GLU A 147 12.39 -30.15 10.53
N SER A 148 12.39 -30.33 11.86
CA SER A 148 12.21 -29.26 12.84
C SER A 148 13.30 -28.18 12.76
N THR A 149 14.52 -28.57 12.42
CA THR A 149 15.66 -27.65 12.25
C THR A 149 15.53 -26.89 10.94
N ILE A 150 15.12 -27.56 9.85
CA ILE A 150 14.84 -26.92 8.56
C ILE A 150 13.70 -25.90 8.71
N SER A 151 12.63 -26.27 9.44
CA SER A 151 11.52 -25.41 9.81
C SER A 151 11.96 -24.17 10.60
N TYR A 152 12.84 -24.35 11.59
CA TYR A 152 13.41 -23.25 12.36
C TYR A 152 14.26 -22.31 11.48
N GLN A 153 15.11 -22.88 10.60
CA GLN A 153 15.90 -22.13 9.64
C GLN A 153 15.04 -21.34 8.66
N ALA A 154 13.92 -21.91 8.18
CA ALA A 154 12.96 -21.22 7.33
C ALA A 154 12.36 -19.99 8.04
N GLY A 155 12.03 -20.13 9.32
CA GLY A 155 11.58 -19.02 10.17
C GLY A 155 12.61 -17.89 10.27
N ILE A 156 13.89 -18.22 10.50
CA ILE A 156 14.98 -17.22 10.54
C ILE A 156 15.10 -16.49 9.19
N ILE A 157 15.12 -17.23 8.08
CA ILE A 157 15.24 -16.64 6.74
C ILE A 157 14.03 -15.76 6.38
N GLY A 158 12.83 -16.17 6.79
CA GLY A 158 11.61 -15.37 6.66
C GLY A 158 11.67 -14.07 7.46
N ALA A 159 12.23 -14.10 8.67
CA ALA A 159 12.35 -12.93 9.54
C ALA A 159 13.54 -12.01 9.22
N ALA A 160 14.61 -12.53 8.63
CA ALA A 160 15.86 -11.80 8.40
C ALA A 160 15.68 -10.53 7.53
N PHE A 161 14.87 -10.62 6.46
CA PHE A 161 14.57 -9.50 5.58
C PHE A 161 13.79 -8.38 6.31
N PRO A 162 12.59 -8.63 6.89
CA PRO A 162 11.83 -7.58 7.57
C PRO A 162 12.54 -7.05 8.82
N ALA A 163 13.30 -7.89 9.55
CA ALA A 163 14.04 -7.45 10.74
C ALA A 163 15.14 -6.43 10.38
N THR A 164 15.89 -6.68 9.31
CA THR A 164 16.91 -5.72 8.85
C THR A 164 16.30 -4.48 8.22
N GLN A 165 15.22 -4.64 7.46
CA GLN A 165 14.44 -3.53 6.90
C GLN A 165 13.89 -2.61 8.00
N PHE A 166 13.40 -3.16 9.12
CA PHE A 166 12.94 -2.37 10.26
C PHE A 166 14.03 -1.47 10.83
N VAL A 167 15.27 -1.99 10.96
CA VAL A 167 16.42 -1.23 11.46
C VAL A 167 16.82 -0.11 10.49
N THR A 168 16.76 -0.35 9.19
CA THR A 168 17.22 0.62 8.16
C THR A 168 16.11 1.53 7.61
N ALA A 169 14.84 1.25 7.87
CA ALA A 169 13.70 2.00 7.30
C ALA A 169 13.79 3.52 7.58
N MET A 170 14.13 3.91 8.81
CA MET A 170 14.28 5.32 9.19
C MET A 170 15.46 5.99 8.47
N MET A 171 16.53 5.24 8.18
CA MET A 171 17.67 5.76 7.43
C MET A 171 17.28 6.07 5.98
N TRP A 172 16.54 5.16 5.35
CA TRP A 172 16.04 5.34 3.99
C TRP A 172 15.05 6.50 3.86
N GLY A 173 14.15 6.69 4.84
CA GLY A 173 13.26 7.85 4.87
C GLY A 173 14.02 9.18 4.92
N ARG A 174 15.08 9.26 5.73
CA ARG A 174 15.95 10.46 5.78
C ARG A 174 16.75 10.63 4.49
N PHE A 175 17.20 9.53 3.88
CA PHE A 175 17.92 9.56 2.62
C PHE A 175 17.03 10.08 1.48
N SER A 176 15.78 9.61 1.38
CA SER A 176 14.83 10.07 0.36
C SER A 176 14.44 11.54 0.50
N ASP A 177 14.39 12.04 1.75
CA ASP A 177 14.12 13.45 2.04
C ASP A 177 15.37 14.34 1.93
N SER A 178 16.54 13.76 1.68
CA SER A 178 17.78 14.53 1.51
C SER A 178 17.93 15.06 0.09
N GLU A 179 18.68 16.16 -0.05
CA GLU A 179 19.01 16.78 -1.34
C GLU A 179 19.95 15.92 -2.21
N TYR A 180 20.64 14.95 -1.60
CA TYR A 180 21.56 14.03 -2.27
C TYR A 180 20.85 12.74 -2.73
N GLY A 181 19.89 12.25 -1.94
CA GLY A 181 19.16 11.02 -2.21
C GLY A 181 17.96 11.23 -3.12
N GLY A 182 17.04 12.14 -2.81
CA GLY A 182 15.77 12.24 -3.54
C GLY A 182 14.89 10.98 -3.45
N ARG A 183 13.62 11.08 -3.83
CA ARG A 183 12.70 9.91 -3.74
C ARG A 183 13.02 8.91 -4.83
N LYS A 184 13.31 9.39 -6.05
CA LYS A 184 13.58 8.54 -7.21
C LYS A 184 14.81 7.65 -7.00
N ARG A 185 15.93 8.22 -6.54
CA ARG A 185 17.16 7.42 -6.35
C ARG A 185 17.03 6.45 -5.19
N SER A 186 16.29 6.82 -4.13
CA SER A 186 16.00 5.91 -3.03
C SER A 186 15.29 4.65 -3.52
N ILE A 187 14.24 4.79 -4.34
CA ILE A 187 13.51 3.65 -4.90
C ILE A 187 14.41 2.82 -5.82
N TYR A 188 15.13 3.48 -6.72
CA TYR A 188 16.04 2.81 -7.66
C TYR A 188 17.12 1.98 -6.94
N LEU A 189 17.79 2.56 -5.94
CA LEU A 189 18.81 1.86 -5.16
C LEU A 189 18.21 0.69 -4.38
N GLY A 190 17.00 0.84 -3.84
CA GLY A 190 16.35 -0.25 -3.13
C GLY A 190 15.89 -1.40 -4.03
N LEU A 191 15.42 -1.11 -5.24
CA LEU A 191 15.11 -2.15 -6.23
C LEU A 191 16.37 -2.88 -6.70
N LEU A 192 17.46 -2.16 -6.97
CA LEU A 192 18.74 -2.77 -7.33
C LEU A 192 19.33 -3.61 -6.19
N GLY A 193 19.28 -3.11 -4.96
CA GLY A 193 19.75 -3.85 -3.79
C GLY A 193 18.96 -5.14 -3.57
N THR A 194 17.64 -5.07 -3.74
CA THR A 194 16.77 -6.25 -3.67
C THR A 194 17.09 -7.24 -4.80
N MET A 195 17.31 -6.75 -6.03
CA MET A 195 17.73 -7.57 -7.19
C MET A 195 19.03 -8.33 -6.90
N LEU A 196 20.07 -7.65 -6.43
CA LEU A 196 21.35 -8.29 -6.11
C LEU A 196 21.21 -9.31 -4.97
N SER A 197 20.40 -8.98 -3.96
CA SER A 197 20.07 -9.89 -2.86
C SER A 197 19.40 -11.17 -3.34
N ILE A 198 18.37 -11.09 -4.19
CA ILE A 198 17.66 -12.29 -4.65
C ILE A 198 18.49 -13.13 -5.61
N ILE A 199 19.36 -12.52 -6.41
CA ILE A 199 20.33 -13.27 -7.24
C ILE A 199 21.26 -14.04 -6.31
N GLY A 200 21.87 -13.37 -5.33
CA GLY A 200 22.75 -14.03 -4.36
C GLY A 200 22.05 -15.11 -3.53
N PHE A 201 20.79 -14.89 -3.17
CA PHE A 201 19.96 -15.89 -2.48
C PHE A 201 19.64 -17.09 -3.38
N GLY A 202 19.33 -16.88 -4.66
CA GLY A 202 19.07 -17.96 -5.61
C GLY A 202 20.29 -18.85 -5.85
N PHE A 203 21.49 -18.28 -5.86
CA PHE A 203 22.76 -19.01 -5.98
C PHE A 203 23.42 -19.33 -4.63
N SER A 204 22.64 -19.39 -3.55
CA SER A 204 23.17 -19.74 -2.24
C SER A 204 23.30 -21.26 -2.07
N HIS A 205 24.38 -21.68 -1.39
CA HIS A 205 24.72 -23.09 -1.10
C HIS A 205 24.68 -23.44 0.38
N SER A 206 24.53 -22.43 1.24
CA SER A 206 24.56 -22.61 2.68
C SER A 206 23.53 -21.71 3.34
N PHE A 207 23.05 -22.16 4.50
CA PHE A 207 22.13 -21.40 5.34
C PHE A 207 22.67 -19.99 5.66
N ALA A 208 23.95 -19.88 6.03
CA ALA A 208 24.57 -18.59 6.37
C ALA A 208 24.63 -17.62 5.18
N MET A 209 24.95 -18.12 3.99
CA MET A 209 24.95 -17.33 2.76
C MET A 209 23.53 -16.85 2.43
N ALA A 210 22.54 -17.73 2.54
CA ALA A 210 21.14 -17.39 2.31
C ALA A 210 20.65 -16.28 3.28
N VAL A 211 20.94 -16.40 4.57
CA VAL A 211 20.62 -15.37 5.58
C VAL A 211 21.31 -14.04 5.26
N THR A 212 22.60 -14.08 4.90
CA THR A 212 23.38 -12.86 4.58
C THR A 212 22.76 -12.09 3.42
N PHE A 213 22.39 -12.79 2.33
CA PHE A 213 21.73 -12.14 1.21
C PHE A 213 20.35 -11.61 1.58
N ARG A 214 19.56 -12.31 2.40
CA ARG A 214 18.28 -11.76 2.90
C ARG A 214 18.45 -10.50 3.72
N CYS A 215 19.44 -10.48 4.62
CA CYS A 215 19.78 -9.29 5.39
C CYS A 215 20.22 -8.15 4.47
N LEU A 216 21.04 -8.42 3.45
CA LEU A 216 21.45 -7.41 2.47
C LEU A 216 20.23 -6.84 1.72
N GLY A 217 19.29 -7.69 1.33
CA GLY A 217 18.04 -7.27 0.70
C GLY A 217 17.22 -6.33 1.58
N GLY A 218 17.06 -6.67 2.87
CA GLY A 218 16.32 -5.82 3.81
C GLY A 218 17.03 -4.51 4.13
N ILE A 219 18.36 -4.53 4.33
CA ILE A 219 19.18 -3.34 4.56
C ILE A 219 19.01 -2.34 3.42
N LEU A 220 19.01 -2.82 2.18
CA LEU A 220 18.95 -1.97 1.00
C LEU A 220 17.52 -1.56 0.62
N ASN A 221 16.47 -2.11 1.24
CA ASN A 221 15.10 -1.90 0.80
C ASN A 221 14.30 -0.96 1.73
N GLY A 222 14.23 0.33 1.37
CA GLY A 222 13.38 1.33 2.03
C GLY A 222 12.13 1.76 1.23
N ASN A 223 11.70 0.95 0.25
CA ASN A 223 10.86 1.43 -0.84
C ASN A 223 9.41 1.75 -0.40
N VAL A 224 8.82 0.98 0.50
CA VAL A 224 7.40 1.10 0.90
C VAL A 224 7.05 2.50 1.38
N GLY A 225 7.85 3.06 2.29
CA GLY A 225 7.63 4.39 2.86
C GLY A 225 7.81 5.49 1.82
N VAL A 226 8.86 5.40 1.01
CA VAL A 226 9.16 6.38 -0.04
C VAL A 226 8.08 6.40 -1.11
N MET A 227 7.62 5.23 -1.57
CA MET A 227 6.53 5.13 -2.56
C MET A 227 5.23 5.77 -2.04
N ARG A 228 4.89 5.55 -0.76
CA ARG A 228 3.73 6.18 -0.13
C ARG A 228 3.82 7.69 -0.14
N THR A 229 4.99 8.24 0.20
CA THR A 229 5.23 9.69 0.13
C THR A 229 5.14 10.21 -1.31
N MET A 230 5.73 9.52 -2.29
CA MET A 230 5.66 9.90 -3.70
C MET A 230 4.23 9.93 -4.23
N ILE A 231 3.37 8.97 -3.87
CA ILE A 231 1.96 8.97 -4.28
C ILE A 231 1.26 10.25 -3.81
N SER A 232 1.48 10.64 -2.55
CA SER A 232 0.89 11.86 -1.99
C SER A 232 1.40 13.15 -2.65
N GLU A 233 2.65 13.14 -3.14
CA GLU A 233 3.27 14.27 -3.84
C GLU A 233 2.84 14.35 -5.32
N ILE A 234 2.64 13.20 -5.97
CA ILE A 234 2.12 13.10 -7.34
C ILE A 234 0.65 13.55 -7.37
N ILE A 235 -0.15 13.11 -6.40
CA ILE A 235 -1.58 13.38 -6.30
C ILE A 235 -1.84 14.49 -5.29
N LYS A 236 -1.73 15.74 -5.77
CA LYS A 236 -1.89 16.95 -4.94
C LYS A 236 -3.32 17.17 -4.44
N GLU A 237 -4.30 16.76 -5.23
CA GLU A 237 -5.72 16.97 -4.93
C GLU A 237 -6.26 15.91 -3.98
N LYS A 238 -6.73 16.33 -2.79
CA LYS A 238 -7.24 15.44 -1.73
C LYS A 238 -8.35 14.49 -2.23
N LYS A 239 -9.21 14.95 -3.14
CA LYS A 239 -10.32 14.15 -3.71
C LYS A 239 -9.85 12.86 -4.39
N PHE A 240 -8.64 12.84 -4.94
CA PHE A 240 -8.06 11.67 -5.61
C PHE A 240 -7.16 10.82 -4.70
N GLN A 241 -6.68 11.37 -3.57
CA GLN A 241 -5.68 10.72 -2.72
C GLN A 241 -6.17 9.39 -2.14
N SER A 242 -7.40 9.34 -1.64
CA SER A 242 -7.99 8.10 -1.09
C SER A 242 -7.88 6.94 -2.10
N ARG A 243 -8.23 7.18 -3.36
CA ARG A 243 -8.14 6.17 -4.42
C ARG A 243 -6.73 5.80 -4.80
N ALA A 244 -5.84 6.79 -4.86
CA ALA A 244 -4.44 6.54 -5.15
C ALA A 244 -3.79 5.65 -4.07
N PHE A 245 -4.14 5.84 -2.80
CA PHE A 245 -3.67 4.98 -1.71
C PHE A 245 -4.26 3.57 -1.76
N LEU A 246 -5.51 3.40 -2.24
CA LEU A 246 -6.11 2.07 -2.46
C LEU A 246 -5.36 1.24 -3.50
N ILE A 247 -4.56 1.85 -4.38
CA ILE A 247 -3.77 1.10 -5.39
C ILE A 247 -2.66 0.27 -4.71
N LEU A 248 -2.10 0.74 -3.60
CA LEU A 248 -1.03 0.04 -2.87
C LEU A 248 -1.45 -1.37 -2.42
N PRO A 249 -2.55 -1.57 -1.68
CA PRO A 249 -2.99 -2.91 -1.29
C PRO A 249 -3.47 -3.74 -2.48
N MET A 250 -4.06 -3.14 -3.52
CA MET A 250 -4.45 -3.90 -4.72
C MET A 250 -3.24 -4.56 -5.40
N ILE A 251 -2.13 -3.85 -5.53
CA ILE A 251 -0.89 -4.40 -6.11
C ILE A 251 -0.26 -5.45 -5.22
N PHE A 252 -0.32 -5.25 -3.90
CA PHE A 252 0.13 -6.26 -2.96
C PHE A 252 -0.61 -7.58 -3.18
N ASN A 253 -1.93 -7.56 -3.33
CA ASN A 253 -2.72 -8.76 -3.62
C ASN A 253 -2.34 -9.41 -4.96
N ILE A 254 -2.06 -8.63 -6.00
CA ILE A 254 -1.56 -9.18 -7.27
C ILE A 254 -0.23 -9.92 -7.03
N GLY A 255 0.68 -9.35 -6.24
CA GLY A 255 1.93 -10.01 -5.86
C GLY A 255 1.72 -11.29 -5.04
N VAL A 256 0.74 -11.31 -4.13
CA VAL A 256 0.36 -12.51 -3.35
C VAL A 256 -0.22 -13.62 -4.25
N ILE A 257 -0.88 -13.27 -5.36
CA ILE A 257 -1.38 -14.26 -6.32
C ILE A 257 -0.25 -14.77 -7.23
N VAL A 258 0.48 -13.85 -7.86
CA VAL A 258 1.47 -14.19 -8.90
C VAL A 258 2.74 -14.78 -8.32
N GLY A 259 3.21 -14.26 -7.18
CA GLY A 259 4.48 -14.64 -6.56
C GLY A 259 4.58 -16.13 -6.24
N PRO A 260 3.66 -16.73 -5.46
CA PRO A 260 3.72 -18.14 -5.09
C PRO A 260 3.57 -19.08 -6.27
N VAL A 261 2.72 -18.74 -7.26
CA VAL A 261 2.59 -19.52 -8.51
C VAL A 261 3.91 -19.52 -9.27
N LEU A 262 4.50 -18.34 -9.47
CA LEU A 262 5.79 -18.20 -10.11
C LEU A 262 6.87 -18.98 -9.36
N GLY A 263 6.90 -18.88 -8.02
CA GLY A 263 7.84 -19.60 -7.17
C GLY A 263 7.69 -21.11 -7.25
N GLY A 264 6.45 -21.61 -7.19
CA GLY A 264 6.14 -23.03 -7.09
C GLY A 264 6.26 -23.77 -8.41
N VAL A 265 5.89 -23.13 -9.52
CA VAL A 265 5.99 -23.69 -10.87
C VAL A 265 7.44 -23.75 -11.34
N LEU A 266 8.26 -22.76 -10.98
CA LEU A 266 9.66 -22.69 -11.40
C LEU A 266 10.63 -23.38 -10.42
N ALA A 267 10.15 -23.84 -9.27
CA ALA A 267 10.95 -24.56 -8.30
C ALA A 267 11.32 -25.94 -8.85
N ASP A 268 12.61 -26.29 -8.74
CA ASP A 268 13.18 -27.53 -9.25
C ASP A 268 12.76 -27.82 -10.72
N PRO A 269 13.25 -27.01 -11.68
CA PRO A 269 12.83 -27.10 -13.08
C PRO A 269 13.28 -28.41 -13.75
N ILE A 270 14.31 -29.07 -13.23
CA ILE A 270 14.81 -30.34 -13.78
C ILE A 270 13.84 -31.47 -13.45
N ALA A 271 13.36 -31.55 -12.20
CA ALA A 271 12.37 -32.55 -11.82
C ALA A 271 10.98 -32.26 -12.40
N SER A 272 10.59 -30.97 -12.44
CA SER A 272 9.26 -30.56 -12.91
C SER A 272 9.12 -30.56 -14.44
N TYR A 273 10.19 -30.23 -15.18
CA TYR A 273 10.19 -30.14 -16.65
C TYR A 273 11.38 -30.88 -17.28
N PRO A 274 11.45 -32.22 -17.13
CA PRO A 274 12.57 -33.01 -17.62
C PRO A 274 12.72 -32.93 -19.16
N SER A 275 11.63 -32.72 -19.90
CA SER A 275 11.64 -32.57 -21.36
C SER A 275 12.26 -31.25 -21.85
N LEU A 276 12.33 -30.21 -21.01
CA LEU A 276 12.89 -28.91 -21.36
C LEU A 276 14.29 -28.69 -20.78
N PHE A 277 14.52 -29.10 -19.53
CA PHE A 277 15.77 -28.81 -18.79
C PHE A 277 16.56 -30.06 -18.36
N GLY A 278 15.99 -31.25 -18.51
CA GLY A 278 16.62 -32.52 -18.11
C GLY A 278 17.68 -33.05 -19.08
N PRO A 279 18.28 -34.20 -18.78
CA PRO A 279 19.24 -34.86 -19.68
C PRO A 279 18.59 -35.22 -21.03
N ASN A 280 19.27 -34.90 -22.12
CA ASN A 280 18.80 -35.04 -23.51
C ASN A 280 17.63 -34.14 -23.93
N SER A 281 17.42 -33.01 -23.24
CA SER A 281 16.42 -32.00 -23.60
C SER A 281 16.98 -30.87 -24.49
N THR A 282 16.08 -30.03 -25.02
CA THR A 282 16.41 -28.91 -25.92
C THR A 282 17.31 -27.86 -25.28
N PHE A 283 17.12 -27.56 -23.98
CA PHE A 283 17.96 -26.60 -23.26
C PHE A 283 19.01 -27.27 -22.35
N GLY A 284 18.81 -28.53 -21.95
CA GLY A 284 19.68 -29.26 -21.03
C GLY A 284 20.89 -29.95 -21.66
N GLY A 285 20.93 -30.16 -22.97
CA GLY A 285 22.02 -30.92 -23.60
C GLY A 285 22.11 -32.35 -23.04
N LYS A 286 23.30 -32.97 -23.04
CA LYS A 286 23.46 -34.39 -22.64
C LYS A 286 23.29 -34.64 -21.14
N ASP A 287 23.68 -33.68 -20.29
CA ASP A 287 23.76 -33.85 -18.83
C ASP A 287 22.73 -33.01 -18.04
N GLY A 288 21.86 -32.26 -18.74
CA GLY A 288 20.99 -31.25 -18.14
C GLY A 288 21.70 -29.91 -17.91
N VAL A 289 20.94 -28.86 -17.61
CA VAL A 289 21.53 -27.53 -17.36
C VAL A 289 22.34 -27.54 -16.05
N TYR A 290 23.68 -27.50 -16.14
CA TYR A 290 24.61 -27.68 -15.00
C TYR A 290 24.30 -26.79 -13.79
N TRP A 291 24.03 -25.49 -14.01
CA TRP A 291 23.75 -24.57 -12.91
C TRP A 291 22.37 -24.82 -12.28
N MET A 292 21.38 -25.32 -13.02
CA MET A 292 20.06 -25.66 -12.44
C MET A 292 20.13 -26.93 -11.60
N LYS A 293 21.04 -27.86 -11.93
CA LYS A 293 21.30 -29.05 -11.11
C LYS A 293 22.00 -28.69 -9.80
N THR A 294 22.91 -27.73 -9.88
CA THR A 294 23.67 -27.22 -8.73
C THR A 294 22.82 -26.28 -7.85
N TYR A 295 21.87 -25.56 -8.46
CA TYR A 295 21.00 -24.58 -7.81
C TYR A 295 19.54 -24.76 -8.27
N PRO A 296 18.81 -25.75 -7.74
CA PRO A 296 17.44 -26.08 -8.17
C PRO A 296 16.43 -24.94 -7.95
N TYR A 297 16.72 -24.00 -7.04
CA TYR A 297 15.84 -22.87 -6.70
C TYR A 297 16.38 -21.51 -7.20
N ALA A 298 17.41 -21.49 -8.05
CA ALA A 298 17.91 -20.25 -8.65
C ALA A 298 16.97 -19.67 -9.70
N LEU A 299 16.22 -20.52 -10.44
CA LEU A 299 15.37 -20.08 -11.55
C LEU A 299 14.22 -19.14 -11.13
N PRO A 300 13.42 -19.43 -10.09
CA PRO A 300 12.40 -18.49 -9.59
C PRO A 300 12.98 -17.13 -9.21
N ASN A 301 14.17 -17.14 -8.59
CA ASN A 301 14.88 -15.94 -8.17
C ASN A 301 15.42 -15.14 -9.37
N LEU A 302 15.93 -15.81 -10.40
CA LEU A 302 16.44 -15.14 -11.61
C LEU A 302 15.32 -14.46 -12.41
N ILE A 303 14.17 -15.12 -12.56
CA ILE A 303 13.00 -14.51 -13.22
C ILE A 303 12.50 -13.30 -12.43
N SER A 304 12.48 -13.40 -11.11
CA SER A 304 12.13 -12.26 -10.25
C SER A 304 13.18 -11.14 -10.34
N ALA A 305 14.45 -11.46 -10.54
CA ALA A 305 15.53 -10.49 -10.75
C ALA A 305 15.40 -9.76 -12.09
N ILE A 306 14.97 -10.44 -13.15
CA ILE A 306 14.63 -9.81 -14.43
C ILE A 306 13.48 -8.83 -14.24
N PHE A 307 12.43 -9.21 -13.51
CA PHE A 307 11.33 -8.31 -13.19
C PHE A 307 11.80 -7.07 -12.40
N LEU A 308 12.62 -7.26 -11.36
CA LEU A 308 13.21 -6.17 -10.58
C LEU A 308 14.13 -5.27 -11.42
N PHE A 309 14.90 -5.84 -12.35
CA PHE A 309 15.75 -5.10 -13.27
C PHE A 309 14.90 -4.21 -14.20
N LEU A 310 13.85 -4.76 -14.80
CA LEU A 310 12.94 -4.01 -15.65
C LEU A 310 12.21 -2.91 -14.87
N SER A 311 11.76 -3.19 -13.65
CA SER A 311 11.14 -2.19 -12.77
C SER A 311 12.12 -1.10 -12.34
N SER A 312 13.37 -1.46 -12.02
CA SER A 312 14.44 -0.51 -11.68
C SER A 312 14.78 0.38 -12.87
N PHE A 313 14.87 -0.20 -14.07
CA PHE A 313 15.05 0.54 -15.32
C PHE A 313 13.88 1.49 -15.56
N ALA A 314 12.64 1.03 -15.38
CA ALA A 314 11.45 1.87 -15.55
C ALA A 314 11.46 3.07 -14.58
N VAL A 315 11.84 2.86 -13.31
CA VAL A 315 12.00 3.94 -12.33
C VAL A 315 13.10 4.92 -12.77
N LEU A 316 14.24 4.42 -13.23
CA LEU A 316 15.37 5.27 -13.61
C LEU A 316 15.04 6.18 -14.81
N PHE A 317 14.36 5.65 -15.82
CA PHE A 317 14.13 6.35 -17.09
C PHE A 317 12.77 7.06 -17.20
N PHE A 318 11.73 6.60 -16.50
CA PHE A 318 10.35 7.12 -16.66
C PHE A 318 9.76 7.78 -15.41
N LEU A 319 10.27 7.47 -14.21
CA LEU A 319 9.78 8.12 -13.00
C LEU A 319 10.38 9.52 -12.85
N GLU A 320 9.53 10.51 -12.63
CA GLU A 320 9.94 11.87 -12.30
C GLU A 320 10.31 11.99 -10.81
N GLU A 321 11.32 12.80 -10.51
CA GLU A 321 11.64 13.14 -9.14
C GLU A 321 10.54 14.04 -8.54
N THR A 322 9.95 13.61 -7.43
CA THR A 322 8.87 14.34 -6.74
C THR A 322 9.39 15.23 -5.62
N SER A 323 10.65 15.03 -5.19
CA SER A 323 11.28 15.79 -4.13
C SER A 323 11.34 17.28 -4.44
N ASP A 324 10.71 18.10 -3.58
CA ASP A 324 10.79 19.56 -3.68
C ASP A 324 12.24 20.07 -3.71
N LEU A 325 13.14 19.42 -2.97
CA LEU A 325 14.56 19.78 -2.88
C LEU A 325 15.38 19.39 -4.12
N CYS A 326 14.92 18.41 -4.89
CA CYS A 326 15.62 17.92 -6.08
C CYS A 326 14.94 18.35 -7.39
N LYS A 327 13.76 18.97 -7.34
CA LYS A 327 12.93 19.33 -8.49
C LYS A 327 13.62 20.18 -9.56
N HIS A 328 14.59 21.01 -9.16
CA HIS A 328 15.32 21.90 -10.08
C HIS A 328 16.60 21.30 -10.65
N LYS A 329 16.98 20.07 -10.25
CA LYS A 329 18.18 19.41 -10.78
C LYS A 329 17.86 18.79 -12.15
N PRO A 330 18.75 18.92 -13.15
CA PRO A 330 18.52 18.28 -14.44
C PRO A 330 18.60 16.76 -14.28
N ASP A 331 17.57 16.06 -14.76
CA ASP A 331 17.49 14.59 -14.78
C ASP A 331 17.92 14.03 -16.15
N PRO A 332 19.19 13.66 -16.35
CA PRO A 332 19.67 13.15 -17.65
C PRO A 332 19.01 11.81 -18.03
N CYS A 333 18.74 10.94 -17.04
CA CYS A 333 18.08 9.65 -17.27
C CYS A 333 16.64 9.84 -17.78
N LEU A 334 15.91 10.82 -17.25
CA LEU A 334 14.54 11.10 -17.71
C LEU A 334 14.55 11.61 -19.15
N ARG A 335 15.50 12.48 -19.51
CA ARG A 335 15.65 12.98 -20.90
C ARG A 335 15.95 11.85 -21.88
N PHE A 336 16.82 10.92 -21.49
CA PHE A 336 17.09 9.72 -22.28
C PHE A 336 15.85 8.83 -22.41
N GLY A 337 15.07 8.63 -21.35
CA GLY A 337 13.81 7.88 -21.40
C GLY A 337 12.81 8.47 -22.39
N HIS A 338 12.64 9.80 -22.39
CA HIS A 338 11.80 10.49 -23.36
C HIS A 338 12.33 10.34 -24.80
N TRP A 339 13.65 10.42 -24.99
CA TRP A 339 14.28 10.16 -26.29
C TRP A 339 14.02 8.72 -26.75
N LEU A 340 14.18 7.73 -25.87
CA LEU A 340 13.96 6.31 -26.16
C LEU A 340 12.51 6.04 -26.57
N ILE A 341 11.53 6.58 -25.84
CA ILE A 341 10.10 6.50 -26.21
C ILE A 341 9.87 7.12 -27.59
N ARG A 342 10.43 8.31 -27.85
CA ARG A 342 10.26 8.99 -29.13
C ARG A 342 10.84 8.17 -30.29
N THR A 343 11.98 7.53 -30.07
CA THR A 343 12.66 6.70 -31.09
C THR A 343 11.94 5.37 -31.31
N LEU A 344 11.46 4.70 -30.25
CA LEU A 344 10.83 3.37 -30.37
C LEU A 344 9.35 3.42 -30.78
N LEU A 345 8.60 4.41 -30.30
CA LEU A 345 7.15 4.51 -30.55
C LEU A 345 6.81 5.46 -31.72
N CYS A 346 7.81 5.95 -32.45
CA CYS A 346 7.65 6.83 -33.62
C CYS A 346 6.60 7.94 -33.43
N TYR A 347 6.51 8.50 -32.21
CA TYR A 347 5.56 9.56 -31.93
C TYR A 347 5.95 10.78 -32.76
N PRO A 348 5.08 11.29 -33.66
CA PRO A 348 5.35 12.53 -34.36
C PRO A 348 5.51 13.63 -33.31
N ALA A 349 6.54 14.47 -33.49
CA ALA A 349 6.85 15.61 -32.62
C ALA A 349 5.76 16.70 -32.56
N SER A 350 4.54 16.41 -33.03
CA SER A 350 3.44 17.35 -33.18
C SER A 350 2.35 17.11 -32.13
N ARG A 351 2.68 17.43 -30.87
CA ARG A 351 1.75 18.00 -29.88
C ARG A 351 2.44 18.58 -28.66
N ALA A 352 3.67 19.09 -28.82
CA ALA A 352 4.19 20.11 -27.92
C ALA A 352 3.55 21.48 -28.25
N SER A 353 2.23 21.52 -28.41
CA SER A 353 1.47 22.74 -28.14
C SER A 353 1.22 22.77 -26.64
N GLY A 354 2.32 22.82 -25.89
CA GLY A 354 2.24 23.21 -24.49
C GLY A 354 1.85 24.67 -24.49
N TYR A 355 0.75 25.00 -23.82
CA TYR A 355 0.45 26.37 -23.46
C TYR A 355 1.72 26.97 -22.84
N THR A 356 2.38 27.87 -23.57
CA THR A 356 3.32 28.79 -22.97
C THR A 356 2.49 29.67 -22.05
N ALA A 357 2.87 29.74 -20.78
CA ALA A 357 2.33 30.77 -19.91
C ALA A 357 2.64 32.10 -20.60
N VAL A 358 1.60 32.76 -21.12
CA VAL A 358 1.70 34.17 -21.45
C VAL A 358 2.08 34.83 -20.13
N PRO A 359 3.16 35.62 -20.07
CA PRO A 359 3.42 36.40 -18.88
C PRO A 359 2.12 37.14 -18.55
N ASN A 360 1.60 37.02 -17.33
CA ASN A 360 0.66 38.00 -16.81
C ASN A 360 1.43 39.32 -16.64
N SER A 361 1.90 39.89 -17.75
CA SER A 361 1.89 41.33 -17.89
C SER A 361 0.43 41.66 -18.11
N ASP A 362 -0.30 41.78 -17.00
CA ASP A 362 -1.46 42.65 -16.99
C ASP A 362 -0.97 43.95 -17.61
N VAL A 363 -1.38 44.23 -18.84
CA VAL A 363 -1.22 45.55 -19.42
C VAL A 363 -2.25 46.42 -18.72
N GLU A 364 -2.08 46.59 -17.40
CA GLU A 364 -2.58 47.74 -16.70
C GLU A 364 -1.90 48.92 -17.37
N LEU A 365 -2.74 49.79 -17.94
CA LEU A 365 -2.37 51.05 -18.53
C LEU A 365 -1.55 51.84 -17.50
N HIS A 366 -0.22 51.67 -17.52
CA HIS A 366 0.68 52.30 -16.56
C HIS A 366 0.57 53.81 -16.72
N ARG A 367 -0.05 54.44 -15.72
CA ARG A 367 0.24 55.84 -15.41
C ARG A 367 1.74 55.93 -15.07
N PRO A 368 2.47 56.91 -15.62
CA PRO A 368 3.88 57.04 -15.34
C PRO A 368 3.99 57.65 -13.95
N ASP A 369 4.08 56.82 -12.91
CA ASP A 369 4.65 57.14 -11.58
C ASP A 369 4.44 55.94 -10.65
N SER A 370 5.18 54.86 -10.88
CA SER A 370 5.37 53.80 -9.88
C SER A 370 6.68 53.10 -10.18
N ALA A 371 7.62 53.21 -9.24
CA ALA A 371 8.92 52.56 -9.31
C ALA A 371 8.74 51.06 -9.59
N VAL A 372 9.48 50.55 -10.57
CA VAL A 372 9.59 49.13 -10.89
C VAL A 372 10.13 48.42 -9.64
N TYR A 373 9.24 47.78 -8.87
CA TYR A 373 9.64 46.83 -7.86
C TYR A 373 10.17 45.60 -8.59
N LEU A 374 11.49 45.51 -8.72
CA LEU A 374 12.15 44.23 -9.01
C LEU A 374 11.66 43.22 -7.98
N GLU A 375 10.90 42.23 -8.45
CA GLU A 375 10.44 41.12 -7.61
C GLU A 375 11.69 40.42 -7.05
N ASN A 376 11.99 40.70 -5.78
CA ASN A 376 13.15 40.12 -5.12
C ASN A 376 13.03 38.59 -5.24
N PRO A 377 14.12 37.88 -5.64
CA PRO A 377 14.09 36.42 -5.70
C PRO A 377 13.62 35.89 -4.36
N LYS A 378 12.51 35.14 -4.35
CA LYS A 378 11.90 34.56 -3.14
C LYS A 378 13.01 33.91 -2.32
N LYS A 379 13.34 34.50 -1.17
CA LYS A 379 14.38 33.98 -0.28
C LYS A 379 14.07 32.50 -0.02
N PRO A 380 15.07 31.60 -0.05
CA PRO A 380 14.82 30.20 0.23
C PRO A 380 14.20 30.10 1.61
N VAL A 381 12.97 29.57 1.69
CA VAL A 381 12.29 29.34 2.95
C VAL A 381 13.06 28.23 3.67
N PHE A 382 13.91 28.60 4.62
CA PHE A 382 14.60 27.64 5.47
C PHE A 382 13.54 26.91 6.30
N ARG A 383 13.15 25.70 5.88
CA ARG A 383 12.31 24.82 6.71
C ARG A 383 13.07 24.53 8.00
N GLN A 384 12.53 25.02 9.12
CA GLN A 384 13.06 24.72 10.44
C GLN A 384 12.94 23.21 10.68
N LYS A 385 14.09 22.51 10.70
CA LYS A 385 14.13 21.08 11.01
C LYS A 385 13.90 20.92 12.51
N LEU A 386 12.72 20.41 12.89
CA LEU A 386 12.42 20.09 14.27
C LEU A 386 13.36 18.97 14.78
N PRO A 387 13.70 18.96 16.08
CA PRO A 387 14.56 17.93 16.65
C PRO A 387 13.87 16.56 16.57
N PHE A 388 14.64 15.54 16.16
CA PHE A 388 14.14 14.16 15.94
C PHE A 388 13.39 13.57 17.14
N ARG A 389 13.78 13.95 18.36
CA ARG A 389 13.13 13.48 19.59
C ARG A 389 11.66 13.85 19.68
N ARG A 390 11.23 14.94 19.03
CA ARG A 390 9.84 15.41 19.06
C ARG A 390 8.87 14.52 18.27
N ILE A 391 9.39 13.64 17.41
CA ILE A 391 8.57 12.66 16.67
C ILE A 391 7.99 11.63 17.65
N TRP A 392 8.75 11.25 18.68
CA TRP A 392 8.37 10.21 19.65
C TRP A 392 7.38 10.72 20.69
N THR A 393 6.12 10.83 20.29
CA THR A 393 5.00 11.07 21.21
C THR A 393 4.50 9.74 21.80
N ALA A 394 3.81 9.79 22.95
CA ALA A 394 3.19 8.61 23.54
C ALA A 394 2.18 7.96 22.57
N ASN A 395 1.38 8.78 21.89
CA ASN A 395 0.42 8.31 20.88
C ASN A 395 1.11 7.59 19.73
N LEU A 396 2.16 8.19 19.15
CA LEU A 396 2.92 7.54 18.07
C LEU A 396 3.54 6.22 18.55
N SER A 397 4.12 6.20 19.74
CA SER A 397 4.78 5.01 20.28
C SER A 397 3.77 3.88 20.52
N THR A 398 2.59 4.19 21.06
CA THR A 398 1.49 3.23 21.24
C THR A 398 0.96 2.72 19.90
N THR A 399 0.79 3.59 18.90
CA THR A 399 0.35 3.19 17.56
C THR A 399 1.40 2.30 16.87
N LEU A 400 2.69 2.65 16.96
CA LEU A 400 3.77 1.84 16.41
C LEU A 400 3.87 0.48 17.10
N LEU A 401 3.69 0.42 18.43
CA LEU A 401 3.68 -0.84 19.16
C LEU A 401 2.48 -1.70 18.76
N ALA A 402 1.28 -1.13 18.71
CA ALA A 402 0.07 -1.86 18.33
C ALA A 402 0.17 -2.42 16.91
N HIS A 403 0.62 -1.60 15.95
CA HIS A 403 0.83 -2.04 14.57
C HIS A 403 1.98 -3.05 14.45
N GLY A 404 3.04 -2.89 15.24
CA GLY A 404 4.14 -3.84 15.31
C GLY A 404 3.71 -5.22 15.82
N VAL A 405 2.87 -5.27 16.87
CA VAL A 405 2.31 -6.53 17.39
C VAL A 405 1.40 -7.18 16.35
N LEU A 406 0.52 -6.40 15.71
CA LEU A 406 -0.36 -6.85 14.62
C LEU A 406 0.46 -7.48 13.48
N ALA A 407 1.42 -6.74 12.95
CA ALA A 407 2.30 -7.20 11.89
C ALA A 407 3.13 -8.44 12.29
N MET A 408 3.57 -8.50 13.56
CA MET A 408 4.33 -9.64 14.08
C MET A 408 3.50 -10.92 14.06
N HIS A 409 2.29 -10.93 14.60
CA HIS A 409 1.49 -12.15 14.66
C HIS A 409 0.94 -12.55 13.27
N VAL A 410 0.52 -11.58 12.44
CA VAL A 410 0.08 -11.83 11.06
C VAL A 410 1.24 -12.40 10.22
N GLY A 411 2.43 -11.79 10.31
CA GLY A 411 3.63 -12.27 9.63
C GLY A 411 4.05 -13.65 10.10
N THR A 412 3.99 -13.91 11.41
CA THR A 412 4.28 -15.23 11.99
C THR A 412 3.32 -16.29 11.47
N PHE A 413 2.02 -15.99 11.46
CA PHE A 413 1.01 -16.92 10.95
C PHE A 413 1.21 -17.23 9.46
N ASN A 414 1.45 -16.23 8.62
CA ASN A 414 1.72 -16.44 7.19
C ASN A 414 2.97 -17.31 6.97
N GLY A 415 4.03 -17.09 7.75
CA GLY A 415 5.23 -17.93 7.71
C GLY A 415 4.96 -19.38 8.14
N LEU A 416 4.25 -19.56 9.26
CA LEU A 416 3.87 -20.88 9.77
C LEU A 416 2.92 -21.61 8.81
N TRP A 417 2.00 -20.91 8.18
CA TRP A 417 1.08 -21.46 7.19
C TRP A 417 1.86 -22.05 6.01
N ASN A 418 2.74 -21.27 5.37
CA ASN A 418 3.59 -21.74 4.28
C ASN A 418 4.41 -22.97 4.68
N LEU A 419 4.96 -22.94 5.89
CA LEU A 419 5.77 -24.03 6.41
C LEU A 419 4.94 -25.29 6.70
N HIS A 420 3.74 -25.13 7.24
CA HIS A 420 2.79 -26.22 7.48
C HIS A 420 2.35 -26.89 6.17
N LEU A 421 2.18 -26.11 5.10
CA LEU A 421 1.89 -26.66 3.77
C LEU A 421 3.06 -27.53 3.23
N SER A 422 4.30 -27.13 3.51
CA SER A 422 5.52 -27.79 2.99
C SER A 422 6.06 -28.96 3.83
N THR A 423 5.87 -28.91 5.14
CA THR A 423 6.47 -29.89 6.06
C THR A 423 5.89 -31.28 5.82
N PRO A 424 6.71 -32.35 5.86
CA PRO A 424 6.27 -33.72 5.64
C PRO A 424 5.15 -34.16 6.55
N ARG A 425 4.37 -35.12 6.04
CA ARG A 425 3.34 -35.80 6.80
C ARG A 425 3.99 -36.76 7.77
N TYR A 426 3.33 -36.95 8.91
CA TYR A 426 3.67 -38.06 9.77
C TYR A 426 3.36 -39.40 9.08
N ASP A 427 4.34 -40.28 9.04
CA ASP A 427 4.21 -41.66 8.59
C ASP A 427 4.25 -42.61 9.80
N LEU A 428 3.31 -43.56 9.83
CA LEU A 428 3.23 -44.59 10.87
C LEU A 428 4.29 -45.68 10.68
N GLU A 429 4.71 -45.95 9.44
CA GLU A 429 5.70 -46.98 9.13
C GLU A 429 7.13 -46.49 9.39
N HIS A 430 7.40 -45.21 9.11
CA HIS A 430 8.68 -44.55 9.35
C HIS A 430 8.47 -43.25 10.14
N PRO A 431 8.25 -43.31 11.47
CA PRO A 431 8.05 -42.11 12.27
C PRO A 431 9.31 -41.25 12.29
N HIS A 432 9.22 -40.04 11.76
CA HIS A 432 10.26 -39.00 11.82
C HIS A 432 9.76 -37.83 12.67
N PRO A 433 10.39 -37.52 13.82
CA PRO A 433 11.53 -38.19 14.47
C PRO A 433 11.22 -39.58 15.05
N THR A 434 12.22 -40.46 15.08
CA THR A 434 12.09 -41.87 15.50
C THR A 434 11.53 -41.99 16.92
N GLY A 435 10.41 -42.69 17.07
CA GLY A 435 9.72 -42.86 18.35
C GLY A 435 8.74 -41.75 18.71
N PHE A 436 8.42 -40.83 17.78
CA PHE A 436 7.35 -39.87 17.97
C PHE A 436 6.00 -40.59 18.03
N ILE A 437 5.43 -40.68 19.22
CA ILE A 437 4.06 -41.12 19.43
C ILE A 437 3.18 -39.88 19.33
N PRO A 438 2.11 -39.86 18.52
CA PRO A 438 1.19 -38.73 18.50
C PRO A 438 0.51 -38.61 19.87
N HIS A 439 0.72 -37.50 20.57
CA HIS A 439 0.11 -37.24 21.89
C HIS A 439 -1.14 -36.36 21.75
N GLY A 440 -2.25 -36.77 22.37
CA GLY A 440 -3.47 -35.96 22.45
C GLY A 440 -4.26 -35.89 21.15
N ILE A 441 -4.67 -34.68 20.75
CA ILE A 441 -5.46 -34.44 19.53
C ILE A 441 -4.54 -34.49 18.29
N PHE A 442 -4.00 -35.68 18.00
CA PHE A 442 -3.28 -36.15 16.80
C PHE A 442 -2.77 -35.10 15.78
N PHE A 443 -1.91 -34.16 16.20
CA PHE A 443 -1.23 -33.27 15.24
C PHE A 443 -0.07 -34.01 14.57
N THR A 444 -0.34 -34.54 13.39
CA THR A 444 0.53 -35.43 12.61
C THR A 444 1.27 -34.65 11.52
N GLY A 445 2.30 -33.89 11.89
CA GLY A 445 3.18 -33.21 10.94
C GLY A 445 2.46 -32.16 10.05
N GLY A 446 3.05 -31.88 8.89
CA GLY A 446 2.51 -30.98 7.88
C GLY A 446 1.76 -31.69 6.76
N LEU A 447 1.51 -30.96 5.67
CA LEU A 447 0.73 -31.44 4.50
C LEU A 447 1.60 -32.06 3.39
N GLY A 448 2.93 -31.85 3.45
CA GLY A 448 3.91 -32.42 2.51
C GLY A 448 3.68 -32.06 1.05
N MET A 449 3.06 -30.91 0.76
CA MET A 449 2.68 -30.56 -0.60
C MET A 449 3.87 -30.09 -1.43
N PRO A 450 4.01 -30.53 -2.69
CA PRO A 450 5.08 -30.06 -3.57
C PRO A 450 4.96 -28.54 -3.84
N PRO A 451 6.07 -27.85 -4.18
CA PRO A 451 6.10 -26.40 -4.35
C PRO A 451 5.00 -25.83 -5.26
N SER A 452 4.67 -26.51 -6.35
CA SER A 452 3.62 -26.10 -7.29
C SER A 452 2.22 -26.10 -6.68
N ARG A 453 1.90 -27.09 -5.83
CA ARG A 453 0.62 -27.15 -5.11
C ARG A 453 0.57 -26.11 -3.99
N ILE A 454 1.69 -25.87 -3.30
CA ILE A 454 1.78 -24.76 -2.33
C ILE A 454 1.54 -23.42 -3.03
N GLY A 455 2.20 -23.20 -4.18
CA GLY A 455 2.01 -22.01 -4.99
C GLY A 455 0.54 -21.78 -5.37
N LEU A 456 -0.17 -22.84 -5.75
CA LEU A 456 -1.60 -22.78 -6.05
C LEU A 456 -2.46 -22.49 -4.80
N ALA A 457 -2.15 -23.11 -3.65
CA ALA A 457 -2.86 -22.87 -2.39
C ALA A 457 -2.74 -21.41 -1.93
N LEU A 458 -1.53 -20.83 -2.02
CA LEU A 458 -1.30 -19.43 -1.67
C LEU A 458 -1.95 -18.47 -2.67
N ALA A 459 -2.00 -18.83 -3.95
CA ALA A 459 -2.72 -18.06 -4.97
C ALA A 459 -4.23 -18.00 -4.70
N ILE A 460 -4.84 -19.09 -4.23
CA ILE A 460 -6.25 -19.13 -3.82
C ILE A 460 -6.53 -18.10 -2.72
N ILE A 461 -5.64 -17.95 -1.72
CA ILE A 461 -5.76 -16.93 -0.67
C ILE A 461 -5.85 -15.53 -1.30
N GLY A 462 -4.96 -15.22 -2.23
CA GLY A 462 -4.97 -13.91 -2.92
C GLY A 462 -6.22 -13.70 -3.78
N VAL A 463 -6.67 -14.72 -4.52
CA VAL A 463 -7.87 -14.67 -5.37
C VAL A 463 -9.13 -14.47 -4.55
N ILE A 464 -9.24 -15.08 -3.36
CA ILE A 464 -10.37 -14.90 -2.44
C ILE A 464 -10.29 -13.55 -1.72
N GLY A 465 -9.07 -13.11 -1.37
CA GLY A 465 -8.84 -11.84 -0.68
C GLY A 465 -9.31 -10.62 -1.48
N ILE A 466 -9.14 -10.60 -2.81
CA ILE A 466 -9.51 -9.45 -3.64
C ILE A 466 -11.03 -9.17 -3.58
N PRO A 467 -11.95 -10.13 -3.87
CA PRO A 467 -13.39 -9.93 -3.71
C PRO A 467 -13.79 -9.57 -2.28
N LEU A 468 -13.19 -10.20 -1.26
CA LEU A 468 -13.46 -9.87 0.14
C LEU A 468 -13.12 -8.40 0.43
N GLN A 469 -11.97 -7.92 -0.03
CA GLN A 469 -11.53 -6.53 0.17
C GLN A 469 -12.35 -5.51 -0.64
N LEU A 470 -12.76 -5.84 -1.87
CA LEU A 470 -13.46 -4.89 -2.74
C LEU A 470 -14.98 -4.88 -2.51
N LEU A 471 -15.57 -6.00 -2.12
CA LEU A 471 -17.03 -6.16 -2.04
C LEU A 471 -17.53 -6.26 -0.60
N VAL A 472 -16.84 -7.00 0.26
CA VAL A 472 -17.31 -7.26 1.63
C VAL A 472 -16.87 -6.15 2.57
N TYR A 473 -15.62 -5.70 2.48
CA TYR A 473 -15.09 -4.62 3.32
C TYR A 473 -15.93 -3.34 3.31
N PRO A 474 -16.22 -2.71 2.16
CA PRO A 474 -16.93 -1.44 2.17
C PRO A 474 -18.35 -1.59 2.72
N ARG A 475 -19.00 -2.73 2.43
CA ARG A 475 -20.36 -3.02 2.93
C ARG A 475 -20.39 -3.22 4.43
N LEU A 476 -19.43 -3.95 4.99
CA LEU A 476 -19.36 -4.20 6.41
C LEU A 476 -18.95 -2.94 7.18
N SER A 477 -17.94 -2.21 6.68
CA SER A 477 -17.48 -0.95 7.27
C SER A 477 -18.60 0.10 7.29
N HIS A 478 -19.40 0.20 6.22
CA HIS A 478 -20.53 1.13 6.19
C HIS A 478 -21.66 0.73 7.16
N ARG A 479 -21.82 -0.56 7.47
CA ARG A 479 -22.88 -1.05 8.37
C ARG A 479 -22.49 -1.02 9.85
N LEU A 480 -21.25 -1.40 10.19
CA LEU A 480 -20.80 -1.61 11.57
C LEU A 480 -19.85 -0.51 12.08
N GLY A 481 -19.34 0.33 11.18
CA GLY A 481 -18.26 1.27 11.48
C GLY A 481 -16.88 0.59 11.56
N THR A 482 -15.82 1.39 11.42
CA THR A 482 -14.43 0.91 11.35
C THR A 482 -13.97 0.22 12.63
N THR A 483 -14.26 0.80 13.80
CA THR A 483 -13.82 0.28 15.11
C THR A 483 -14.45 -1.08 15.44
N SER A 484 -15.75 -1.25 15.16
CA SER A 484 -16.44 -2.53 15.40
C SER A 484 -15.93 -3.61 14.46
N CYS A 485 -15.71 -3.26 13.18
CA CYS A 485 -15.08 -4.18 12.22
C CYS A 485 -13.71 -4.64 12.75
N TYR A 486 -12.84 -3.70 13.14
CA TYR A 486 -11.51 -4.03 13.65
C TYR A 486 -11.55 -5.01 14.84
N ARG A 487 -12.46 -4.82 15.81
CA ARG A 487 -12.63 -5.73 16.96
C ARG A 487 -13.10 -7.13 16.55
N ILE A 488 -14.01 -7.22 15.58
CA ILE A 488 -14.52 -8.51 15.08
C ILE A 488 -13.39 -9.29 14.40
N PHE A 489 -12.59 -8.65 13.54
CA PHE A 489 -11.48 -9.33 12.86
C PHE A 489 -10.36 -9.72 13.81
N LEU A 490 -10.06 -8.88 14.81
CA LEU A 490 -9.13 -9.28 15.87
C LEU A 490 -9.57 -10.54 16.61
N ALA A 491 -10.88 -10.77 16.76
CA ALA A 491 -11.42 -11.98 17.38
C ALA A 491 -11.39 -13.22 16.45
N LEU A 492 -11.25 -13.03 15.12
CA LEU A 492 -11.16 -14.13 14.16
C LEU A 492 -9.77 -14.77 14.12
N PHE A 493 -8.69 -14.01 14.38
CA PHE A 493 -7.33 -14.55 14.39
C PHE A 493 -7.12 -15.73 15.34
N PRO A 494 -7.51 -15.67 16.64
CA PRO A 494 -7.38 -16.82 17.54
C PRO A 494 -8.12 -18.05 17.05
N VAL A 495 -9.33 -17.87 16.50
CA VAL A 495 -10.15 -18.96 15.94
C VAL A 495 -9.40 -19.60 14.78
N MET A 496 -8.88 -18.81 13.85
CA MET A 496 -8.10 -19.31 12.72
C MET A 496 -6.84 -20.06 13.18
N TYR A 497 -6.11 -19.51 14.14
CA TYR A 497 -4.88 -20.12 14.64
C TYR A 497 -5.14 -21.45 15.33
N THR A 498 -6.30 -21.58 16.00
CA THR A 498 -6.72 -22.87 16.56
C THR A 498 -7.15 -23.87 15.49
N ILE A 499 -7.83 -23.47 14.42
CA ILE A 499 -8.34 -24.39 13.38
C ILE A 499 -7.23 -24.89 12.45
N THR A 500 -6.27 -24.03 12.10
CA THR A 500 -5.19 -24.31 11.15
C THR A 500 -4.52 -25.69 11.31
N PRO A 501 -4.02 -26.08 12.49
CA PRO A 501 -3.30 -27.36 12.63
C PRO A 501 -4.22 -28.59 12.46
N PHE A 502 -5.55 -28.45 12.62
CA PHE A 502 -6.50 -29.54 12.37
C PHE A 502 -6.67 -29.87 10.89
N LEU A 503 -6.13 -29.04 10.00
CA LEU A 503 -6.11 -29.32 8.56
C LEU A 503 -5.34 -30.60 8.22
N SER A 504 -4.36 -30.96 9.05
CA SER A 504 -3.60 -32.22 8.93
C SER A 504 -4.44 -33.49 9.12
N LEU A 505 -5.60 -33.39 9.79
CA LEU A 505 -6.51 -34.51 10.06
C LEU A 505 -7.48 -34.79 8.91
N VAL A 506 -7.55 -33.92 7.91
CA VAL A 506 -8.54 -34.06 6.83
C VAL A 506 -8.19 -35.28 5.96
N PRO A 507 -9.15 -36.18 5.67
CA PRO A 507 -8.89 -37.38 4.88
C PRO A 507 -8.26 -37.08 3.53
N SER A 508 -7.15 -37.76 3.24
CA SER A 508 -6.47 -37.66 1.96
C SER A 508 -6.74 -38.88 1.10
N THR A 509 -6.72 -38.67 -0.22
CA THR A 509 -6.79 -39.75 -1.21
C THR A 509 -5.44 -40.44 -1.43
N THR A 510 -4.32 -39.83 -1.03
CA THR A 510 -2.95 -40.37 -1.17
C THR A 510 -2.40 -40.82 0.18
N PRO A 511 -1.78 -42.01 0.28
CA PRO A 511 -1.13 -42.46 1.50
C PRO A 511 0.17 -41.66 1.77
N PRO A 512 0.62 -41.54 3.03
CA PRO A 512 1.98 -41.11 3.36
C PRO A 512 3.01 -42.02 2.66
N PRO A 513 4.18 -41.49 2.24
CA PRO A 513 4.74 -40.15 2.46
C PRO A 513 4.33 -39.12 1.39
N GLU A 514 3.50 -39.48 0.40
CA GLU A 514 3.09 -38.55 -0.64
C GLU A 514 2.27 -37.38 -0.05
N GLY A 515 2.41 -36.20 -0.64
CA GLY A 515 1.68 -35.01 -0.17
C GLY A 515 0.16 -35.10 -0.36
N VAL A 516 -0.56 -34.45 0.56
CA VAL A 516 -1.72 -33.59 0.27
C VAL A 516 -2.46 -33.78 -1.07
N SER A 517 -3.33 -34.76 -1.27
CA SER A 517 -4.35 -34.66 -2.32
C SER A 517 -5.77 -35.08 -1.90
N GLY A 518 -6.75 -34.54 -2.61
CA GLY A 518 -8.17 -34.84 -2.47
C GLY A 518 -9.05 -33.58 -2.41
N PRO A 519 -10.33 -33.67 -2.82
CA PRO A 519 -11.25 -32.54 -2.81
C PRO A 519 -11.53 -32.01 -1.40
N TRP A 520 -11.62 -32.89 -0.40
CA TRP A 520 -11.86 -32.50 1.01
C TRP A 520 -10.75 -31.62 1.57
N VAL A 521 -9.50 -31.93 1.24
CA VAL A 521 -8.35 -31.16 1.71
C VAL A 521 -8.30 -29.81 1.01
N TRP A 522 -8.58 -29.75 -0.29
CA TRP A 522 -8.69 -28.48 -1.00
C TRP A 522 -9.84 -27.62 -0.50
N MET A 523 -10.98 -28.20 -0.13
CA MET A 523 -12.08 -27.46 0.51
C MET A 523 -11.67 -26.91 1.87
N ALA A 524 -10.94 -27.68 2.68
CA ALA A 524 -10.47 -27.24 3.99
C ALA A 524 -9.36 -26.18 3.89
N ILE A 525 -8.44 -26.30 2.93
CA ILE A 525 -7.46 -25.28 2.56
C ILE A 525 -8.19 -24.00 2.12
N THR A 526 -9.19 -24.12 1.25
CA THR A 526 -9.95 -22.96 0.73
C THR A 526 -10.76 -22.27 1.83
N GLY A 527 -11.35 -23.04 2.75
CA GLY A 527 -12.05 -22.50 3.92
C GLY A 527 -11.12 -21.73 4.85
N SER A 528 -9.97 -22.33 5.20
CA SER A 528 -8.93 -21.68 6.01
C SER A 528 -8.34 -20.44 5.31
N ALA A 529 -8.10 -20.55 4.01
CA ALA A 529 -7.67 -19.46 3.14
C ALA A 529 -8.66 -18.30 3.11
N SER A 530 -9.97 -18.57 3.12
CA SER A 530 -11.01 -17.54 3.12
C SER A 530 -11.00 -16.71 4.40
N VAL A 531 -10.80 -17.36 5.55
CA VAL A 531 -10.68 -16.67 6.84
C VAL A 531 -9.40 -15.84 6.87
N SER A 532 -8.26 -16.44 6.51
CA SER A 532 -6.96 -15.77 6.46
C SER A 532 -6.92 -14.60 5.47
N ALA A 533 -7.56 -14.76 4.30
CA ALA A 533 -7.66 -13.73 3.26
C ALA A 533 -8.57 -12.59 3.70
N GLY A 534 -9.64 -12.92 4.43
CA GLY A 534 -10.43 -11.95 5.18
C GLY A 534 -9.49 -11.13 6.05
N ASP A 535 -8.90 -11.73 7.08
CA ASP A 535 -8.05 -11.05 8.06
C ASP A 535 -6.96 -10.16 7.43
N SER A 536 -6.28 -10.65 6.38
CA SER A 536 -5.25 -9.91 5.65
C SER A 536 -5.81 -8.68 4.91
N ALA A 537 -7.01 -8.78 4.33
CA ALA A 537 -7.67 -7.66 3.66
C ALA A 537 -8.02 -6.53 4.64
N TRP A 538 -8.33 -6.87 5.90
CA TRP A 538 -8.70 -5.89 6.94
C TRP A 538 -7.49 -5.21 7.57
N ASP A 539 -6.36 -5.91 7.71
CA ASP A 539 -5.09 -5.30 8.16
C ASP A 539 -4.70 -4.12 7.27
N TRP A 540 -4.78 -4.33 5.95
CA TRP A 540 -4.56 -3.22 5.02
C TRP A 540 -5.65 -2.16 5.15
N ALA A 541 -6.92 -2.52 5.22
CA ALA A 541 -7.99 -1.53 5.21
C ALA A 541 -8.10 -0.67 6.50
N VAL A 542 -7.56 -1.15 7.63
CA VAL A 542 -7.53 -0.44 8.92
C VAL A 542 -6.14 0.14 9.26
N GLY A 543 -5.07 -0.42 8.69
CA GLY A 543 -3.70 0.12 8.79
C GLY A 543 -3.44 1.35 7.92
N PHE A 544 -4.42 1.75 7.10
CA PHE A 544 -4.50 3.02 6.37
C PHE A 544 -5.60 3.89 6.97
#